data_AF-Q28NF9-F1
#
_entry.id   AF-Q28NF9-F1
#
_cell.length_a   1.000
_cell.length_b   1.000
_cell.length_c   1.000
_cell.angle_alpha   90.00
_cell.angle_beta   90.00
_cell.angle_gamma   90.00
#
_symmetry.space_group_name_H-M   'P 1'
#
loop_
_entity.id
_entity.type
_entity.pdbx_description
1 polymer ?
#
loop_
_entity_poly.entity_id
_entity_poly.type
_entity_poly.pdbx_seq_one_letter_code
_entity_poly.pdbx_strand_id
1 'polypeptide(L)'
;MGRKQEDLSDASTLAMQRRTPQRPQADRRDEMDGTAADPLSELTFEQALRDALASGQIAEARTLIATAEAALHAPGMPGQGYGDMVGPTDLAAAKARTAMATGDRAAARAILIRAIEADPKAAPLKALMTEVMMADGRATDVRPVLQHLGNDPTDITTTPGTSDEGPGPILRDTSG
;
A
#
# COMPACT_ATOMS: atom_id res chain seq x y z
N MET A 1 40.12 40.14 -26.01
CA MET A 1 40.09 40.16 -24.53
C MET A 1 39.69 41.56 -24.09
N GLY A 2 38.68 41.71 -23.22
CA GLY A 2 38.32 43.02 -22.65
C GLY A 2 36.89 42.99 -22.09
N ARG A 3 36.77 42.91 -20.77
CA ARG A 3 35.52 42.77 -20.01
C ARG A 3 34.89 44.15 -19.73
N LYS A 4 33.55 44.13 -19.61
CA LYS A 4 32.67 44.80 -18.63
C LYS A 4 33.04 46.21 -18.12
N GLN A 5 32.10 47.14 -18.27
CA GLN A 5 31.59 47.98 -17.17
C GLN A 5 30.36 48.79 -17.65
N GLU A 6 29.18 48.36 -17.22
CA GLU A 6 28.04 49.28 -17.08
C GLU A 6 28.04 49.71 -15.61
N ASP A 7 28.39 50.98 -15.43
CA ASP A 7 28.55 51.64 -14.14
C ASP A 7 27.15 52.02 -13.62
N LEU A 8 26.89 51.56 -12.39
CA LEU A 8 25.81 52.05 -11.55
C LEU A 8 26.18 53.45 -11.06
N SER A 9 25.28 54.40 -11.19
CA SER A 9 25.27 55.61 -10.35
C SER A 9 23.83 55.85 -9.93
N ASP A 10 23.50 55.54 -8.69
CA ASP A 10 23.54 56.45 -7.55
C ASP A 10 22.39 57.47 -7.58
N ALA A 11 21.35 57.17 -6.81
CA ALA A 11 20.39 58.16 -6.35
C ALA A 11 19.99 57.84 -4.91
N SER A 12 20.76 58.44 -4.01
CA SER A 12 20.26 59.32 -2.94
C SER A 12 19.31 58.70 -1.90
N THR A 13 19.81 58.38 -0.70
CA THR A 13 19.90 59.31 0.44
C THR A 13 18.55 59.67 1.08
N LEU A 14 18.29 58.98 2.21
CA LEU A 14 17.88 59.53 3.51
C LEU A 14 16.54 60.31 3.62
N ALA A 15 15.55 59.66 4.23
CA ALA A 15 14.52 60.36 5.00
C ALA A 15 14.12 59.55 6.24
N MET A 16 14.89 59.78 7.31
CA MET A 16 14.48 59.56 8.69
C MET A 16 13.37 60.57 9.03
N GLN A 17 12.19 60.14 9.49
CA GLN A 17 11.52 60.64 10.71
C GLN A 17 10.02 60.33 10.81
N ARG A 18 9.70 59.62 11.90
CA ARG A 18 8.61 59.88 12.87
C ARG A 18 7.15 59.88 12.36
N ARG A 19 6.39 58.85 12.77
CA ARG A 19 5.26 58.94 13.74
C ARG A 19 4.51 57.61 13.80
N THR A 20 4.66 56.88 14.90
CA THR A 20 3.53 56.16 15.55
C THR A 20 2.74 57.19 16.36
N PRO A 21 1.42 57.04 16.65
CA PRO A 21 0.64 55.80 16.71
C PRO A 21 -0.75 55.87 16.05
N GLN A 22 -1.26 54.76 15.51
CA GLN A 22 -2.71 54.61 15.35
C GLN A 22 -3.11 53.15 15.52
N ARG A 23 -3.87 52.88 16.59
CA ARG A 23 -4.72 51.69 16.74
C ARG A 23 -5.87 51.81 15.73
N PRO A 24 -6.11 50.78 14.90
CA PRO A 24 -7.45 50.32 14.57
C PRO A 24 -7.77 49.16 15.53
N GLN A 25 -8.70 49.31 16.48
CA GLN A 25 -10.05 48.75 16.34
C GLN A 25 -10.04 47.50 15.46
N ALA A 26 -9.94 46.31 16.07
CA ALA A 26 -11.13 45.57 16.47
C ALA A 26 -12.14 45.47 15.32
N ASP A 27 -11.68 44.95 14.18
CA ASP A 27 -12.57 44.37 13.20
C ASP A 27 -12.38 42.87 13.26
N ARG A 28 -13.47 42.21 13.65
CA ARG A 28 -13.63 40.77 13.77
C ARG A 28 -13.44 40.17 12.38
N ARG A 29 -12.19 39.89 12.00
CA ARG A 29 -11.92 38.97 10.90
C ARG A 29 -11.95 37.58 11.49
N ASP A 30 -13.15 37.01 11.39
CA ASP A 30 -13.37 35.61 11.12
C ASP A 30 -12.21 34.72 11.57
N GLU A 31 -12.29 34.31 12.84
CA GLU A 31 -12.10 32.90 13.15
C GLU A 31 -13.07 32.09 12.27
N MET A 32 -12.74 31.96 10.98
CA MET A 32 -13.05 30.75 10.22
C MET A 32 -12.03 29.68 10.64
N ASP A 33 -12.05 29.43 11.95
CA ASP A 33 -11.68 28.16 12.54
C ASP A 33 -12.86 27.23 12.23
N GLY A 34 -12.75 26.62 11.07
CA GLY A 34 -13.74 25.74 10.51
C GLY A 34 -13.03 25.01 9.41
N THR A 35 -12.11 24.13 9.83
CA THR A 35 -11.76 22.87 9.14
C THR A 35 -12.37 22.82 7.75
N ALA A 36 -11.70 23.45 6.78
CA ALA A 36 -11.81 22.97 5.42
C ALA A 36 -11.21 21.57 5.51
N ALA A 37 -12.06 20.59 5.83
CA ALA A 37 -11.79 19.20 5.56
C ALA A 37 -11.33 19.23 4.11
N ASP A 38 -10.04 19.02 3.92
CA ASP A 38 -9.45 18.83 2.61
C ASP A 38 -10.43 17.93 1.84
N PRO A 39 -10.92 18.25 0.64
CA PRO A 39 -11.78 17.32 -0.08
C PRO A 39 -11.08 15.96 -0.36
N LEU A 40 -9.77 15.88 -0.10
CA LEU A 40 -8.99 14.64 -0.02
C LEU A 40 -9.10 13.91 1.34
N SER A 41 -9.74 14.50 2.37
CA SER A 41 -10.06 13.92 3.69
C SER A 41 -11.22 12.93 3.69
N GLU A 42 -12.06 12.91 2.65
CA GLU A 42 -13.11 11.90 2.52
C GLU A 42 -12.72 10.70 1.65
N LEU A 43 -11.66 10.82 0.85
CA LEU A 43 -11.16 9.72 0.03
C LEU A 43 -10.26 8.80 0.86
N THR A 44 -10.72 7.56 1.05
CA THR A 44 -9.89 6.52 1.67
C THR A 44 -8.64 6.27 0.82
N PHE A 45 -7.54 5.86 1.45
CA PHE A 45 -6.31 5.49 0.75
C PHE A 45 -6.57 4.52 -0.42
N GLU A 46 -7.42 3.51 -0.20
CA GLU A 46 -7.76 2.54 -1.24
C GLU A 46 -8.50 3.19 -2.41
N GLN A 47 -9.40 4.14 -2.14
CA GLN A 47 -10.15 4.80 -3.20
C GLN A 47 -9.27 5.76 -4.00
N ALA A 48 -8.44 6.57 -3.34
CA ALA A 48 -7.46 7.41 -4.03
C ALA A 48 -6.50 6.59 -4.90
N LEU A 49 -6.03 5.44 -4.39
CA LEU A 49 -5.20 4.52 -5.17
C LEU A 49 -5.96 3.97 -6.39
N ARG A 50 -7.22 3.54 -6.21
CA ARG A 50 -8.05 3.00 -7.28
C ARG A 50 -8.27 4.03 -8.39
N ASP A 51 -8.56 5.27 -8.02
CA ASP A 51 -8.82 6.36 -8.96
C ASP A 51 -7.55 6.74 -9.74
N ALA A 52 -6.40 6.80 -9.07
CA ALA A 52 -5.10 7.02 -9.71
C ALA A 52 -4.75 5.90 -10.70
N LEU A 53 -4.95 4.63 -10.33
CA LEU A 53 -4.69 3.49 -11.22
C LEU A 53 -5.66 3.44 -12.40
N ALA A 54 -6.96 3.72 -12.18
CA ALA A 54 -7.97 3.77 -13.24
C ALA A 54 -7.68 4.89 -14.25
N SER A 55 -7.11 6.00 -13.79
CA SER A 55 -6.70 7.14 -14.63
C SER A 55 -5.31 6.96 -15.26
N GLY A 56 -4.63 5.83 -15.02
CA GLY A 56 -3.27 5.56 -15.52
C GLY A 56 -2.16 6.40 -14.87
N GLN A 57 -2.45 7.08 -13.76
CA GLN A 57 -1.52 7.96 -13.03
C GLN A 57 -0.62 7.14 -12.11
N ILE A 58 0.26 6.32 -12.69
CA ILE A 58 1.16 5.42 -11.94
C ILE A 58 2.10 6.19 -11.00
N ALA A 59 2.55 7.38 -11.40
CA ALA A 59 3.40 8.22 -10.56
C ALA A 59 2.69 8.65 -9.27
N GLU A 60 1.40 9.01 -9.35
CA GLU A 60 0.59 9.39 -8.21
C GLU A 60 0.33 8.21 -7.28
N ALA A 61 -0.04 7.04 -7.83
CA ALA A 61 -0.19 5.81 -7.07
C ALA A 61 1.08 5.46 -6.27
N ARG A 62 2.26 5.65 -6.86
CA ARG A 62 3.55 5.44 -6.18
C ARG A 62 3.79 6.44 -5.06
N THR A 63 3.45 7.72 -5.28
CA THR A 63 3.54 8.76 -4.23
C THR A 63 2.62 8.43 -3.05
N LEU A 64 1.37 8.02 -3.31
CA LEU A 64 0.43 7.61 -2.26
C LEU A 64 0.98 6.44 -1.43
N ILE A 65 1.54 5.41 -2.10
CA ILE A 65 2.16 4.27 -1.43
C ILE A 65 3.37 4.71 -0.59
N ALA A 66 4.24 5.57 -1.13
CA ALA A 66 5.42 6.05 -0.41
C ALA A 66 5.03 6.85 0.84
N THR A 67 3.99 7.68 0.75
CA THR A 67 3.46 8.43 1.89
C THR A 67 2.87 7.51 2.95
N ALA A 68 2.08 6.50 2.54
CA ALA A 68 1.53 5.51 3.47
C ALA A 68 2.62 4.67 4.15
N GLU A 69 3.66 4.28 3.41
CA GLU A 69 4.81 3.55 3.95
C GLU A 69 5.61 4.39 4.95
N ALA A 70 5.87 5.66 4.63
CA ALA A 70 6.53 6.59 5.53
C ALA A 70 5.72 6.79 6.82
N ALA A 71 4.38 6.87 6.71
CA ALA A 71 3.50 7.01 7.87
C ALA A 71 3.48 5.75 8.75
N LEU A 72 3.48 4.55 8.15
CA LEU A 72 3.54 3.27 8.86
C LEU A 72 4.84 3.10 9.67
N HIS A 73 5.95 3.63 9.16
CA HIS A 73 7.27 3.53 9.80
C HIS A 73 7.62 4.72 10.70
N ALA A 74 6.78 5.75 10.77
CA ALA A 74 7.04 6.92 11.61
C ALA A 74 6.99 6.53 13.09
N PRO A 75 8.07 6.74 13.86
CA PRO A 75 8.09 6.42 15.28
C PRO A 75 7.26 7.42 16.08
N GLY A 76 6.14 6.96 16.63
CA GLY A 76 5.37 7.67 17.65
C GLY A 76 4.40 8.73 17.11
N MET A 77 3.12 8.38 17.08
CA MET A 77 1.95 9.20 17.45
C MET A 77 0.70 8.35 17.16
N PRO A 78 0.20 7.55 18.13
CA PRO A 78 -1.11 6.92 17.97
C PRO A 78 -2.19 8.02 17.85
N GLY A 79 -2.98 7.99 16.78
CA GLY A 79 -4.30 8.64 16.75
C GLY A 79 -4.50 9.94 15.98
N GLN A 80 -3.61 10.45 15.11
CA GLN A 80 -3.90 11.72 14.39
C GLN A 80 -3.48 11.81 12.90
N GLY A 81 -3.28 10.71 12.18
CA GLY A 81 -2.99 10.79 10.74
C GLY A 81 -3.44 9.57 9.94
N TYR A 82 -3.59 9.74 8.61
CA TYR A 82 -3.97 8.70 7.64
C TYR A 82 -3.17 7.39 7.75
N GLY A 83 -1.96 7.44 8.31
CA GLY A 83 -1.11 6.26 8.56
C GLY A 83 -1.69 5.26 9.56
N ASP A 84 -2.65 5.66 10.40
CA ASP A 84 -3.22 4.79 11.43
C ASP A 84 -4.22 3.75 10.87
N MET A 85 -4.68 3.94 9.62
CA MET A 85 -5.64 3.03 8.96
C MET A 85 -5.03 2.14 7.87
N VAL A 86 -3.77 2.35 7.47
CA VAL A 86 -3.14 1.56 6.39
C VAL A 86 -2.15 0.58 7.00
N GLY A 87 -2.56 -0.69 7.08
CA GLY A 87 -1.71 -1.75 7.61
C GLY A 87 -0.64 -2.21 6.62
N PRO A 88 0.34 -3.01 7.08
CA PRO A 88 1.34 -3.65 6.20
C PRO A 88 0.70 -4.46 5.06
N THR A 89 -0.42 -5.12 5.34
CA THR A 89 -1.21 -5.91 4.40
C THR A 89 -1.80 -5.05 3.28
N ASP A 90 -2.36 -3.89 3.62
CA ASP A 90 -2.95 -2.94 2.66
C ASP A 90 -1.88 -2.35 1.75
N LEU A 91 -0.72 -2.01 2.33
CA LEU A 91 0.44 -1.51 1.60
C LEU A 91 0.97 -2.54 0.60
N ALA A 92 1.05 -3.81 1.00
CA ALA A 92 1.44 -4.90 0.10
C ALA A 92 0.45 -5.08 -1.06
N ALA A 93 -0.85 -5.05 -0.77
CA ALA A 93 -1.89 -5.13 -1.80
C ALA A 93 -1.81 -3.94 -2.78
N ALA A 94 -1.57 -2.72 -2.27
CA ALA A 94 -1.40 -1.52 -3.09
C ALA A 94 -0.18 -1.60 -4.03
N LYS A 95 0.96 -2.05 -3.51
CA LYS A 95 2.19 -2.27 -4.28
C LYS A 95 1.97 -3.33 -5.38
N ALA A 96 1.30 -4.44 -5.06
CA ALA A 96 1.00 -5.48 -6.04
C ALA A 96 0.05 -5.00 -7.15
N ARG A 97 -1.01 -4.24 -6.82
CA ARG A 97 -1.93 -3.64 -7.81
C ARG A 97 -1.22 -2.64 -8.72
N THR A 98 -0.31 -1.84 -8.18
CA THR A 98 0.50 -0.90 -8.97
C THR A 98 1.43 -1.64 -9.93
N ALA A 99 2.08 -2.72 -9.48
CA ALA A 99 2.92 -3.56 -10.33
C ALA A 99 2.10 -4.18 -11.49
N MET A 100 0.90 -4.69 -11.19
CA MET A 100 -0.05 -5.18 -12.20
C MET A 100 -0.41 -4.11 -13.23
N ALA A 101 -0.72 -2.88 -12.80
CA ALA A 101 -1.05 -1.78 -13.70
C ALA A 101 0.11 -1.39 -14.63
N THR A 102 1.36 -1.62 -14.19
CA THR A 102 2.57 -1.43 -15.02
C THR A 102 2.93 -2.64 -15.89
N GLY A 103 2.17 -3.73 -15.83
CA GLY A 103 2.43 -4.97 -16.56
C GLY A 103 3.49 -5.88 -15.94
N ASP A 104 4.04 -5.50 -14.77
CA ASP A 104 5.05 -6.30 -14.05
C ASP A 104 4.37 -7.32 -13.12
N ARG A 105 3.86 -8.39 -13.75
CA ARG A 105 3.19 -9.51 -13.05
C ARG A 105 4.15 -10.27 -12.13
N ALA A 106 5.44 -10.32 -12.48
CA ALA A 106 6.46 -10.98 -11.67
C ALA A 106 6.68 -10.23 -10.34
N ALA A 107 6.81 -8.90 -10.39
CA ALA A 107 6.91 -8.08 -9.18
C ALA A 107 5.64 -8.18 -8.33
N ALA A 108 4.45 -8.11 -8.94
CA ALA A 108 3.18 -8.25 -8.22
C ALA A 108 3.13 -9.58 -7.43
N ARG A 109 3.51 -10.69 -8.06
CA ARG A 109 3.58 -12.00 -7.42
C ARG A 109 4.61 -12.04 -6.29
N ALA A 110 5.82 -11.52 -6.49
CA ALA A 110 6.87 -11.52 -5.48
C ALA A 110 6.45 -10.73 -4.22
N ILE A 111 5.79 -9.58 -4.40
CA ILE A 111 5.25 -8.76 -3.31
C ILE A 111 4.21 -9.56 -2.51
N LEU A 112 3.27 -10.21 -3.20
CA LEU A 112 2.20 -10.98 -2.55
C LEU A 112 2.71 -12.23 -1.84
N ILE A 113 3.69 -12.94 -2.41
CA ILE A 113 4.35 -14.08 -1.74
C ILE A 113 4.89 -13.63 -0.39
N ARG A 114 5.75 -12.59 -0.39
CA ARG A 114 6.38 -12.10 0.83
C ARG A 114 5.36 -11.62 1.87
N ALA A 115 4.28 -10.99 1.42
CA ALA A 115 3.23 -10.49 2.30
C ALA A 115 2.37 -11.63 2.89
N ILE A 116 2.06 -12.66 2.12
CA ILE A 116 1.33 -13.85 2.60
C ILE A 116 2.22 -14.70 3.53
N GLU A 117 3.53 -14.76 3.28
CA GLU A 117 4.47 -15.41 4.20
C GLU A 117 4.53 -14.69 5.56
N ALA A 118 4.43 -13.35 5.56
CA ALA A 118 4.40 -12.56 6.79
C ALA A 118 3.05 -12.62 7.51
N ASP A 119 1.93 -12.71 6.79
CA ASP A 119 0.59 -12.91 7.33
C ASP A 119 -0.20 -13.96 6.52
N PRO A 120 -0.10 -15.25 6.89
CA PRO A 120 -0.78 -16.33 6.18
C PRO A 120 -2.31 -16.28 6.27
N LYS A 121 -2.87 -15.53 7.22
CA LYS A 121 -4.31 -15.44 7.46
C LYS A 121 -4.98 -14.31 6.68
N ALA A 122 -4.20 -13.47 5.99
CA ALA A 122 -4.71 -12.40 5.14
C ALA A 122 -5.43 -12.96 3.89
N ALA A 123 -6.70 -13.35 4.04
CA ALA A 123 -7.56 -13.80 2.94
C ALA A 123 -7.60 -12.83 1.74
N PRO A 124 -7.62 -11.48 1.94
CA PRO A 124 -7.58 -10.53 0.83
C PRO A 124 -6.31 -10.65 -0.04
N LEU A 125 -5.14 -10.95 0.56
CA LEU A 125 -3.90 -11.12 -0.20
C LEU A 125 -3.90 -12.42 -1.02
N LYS A 126 -4.48 -13.50 -0.49
CA LYS A 126 -4.64 -14.78 -1.20
C LYS A 126 -5.59 -14.65 -2.39
N ALA A 127 -6.67 -13.89 -2.24
CA ALA A 127 -7.58 -13.55 -3.34
C ALA A 127 -6.83 -12.76 -4.43
N LEU A 128 -6.10 -11.72 -4.06
CA LEU A 128 -5.32 -10.92 -5.01
C LEU A 128 -4.22 -11.75 -5.70
N MET A 129 -3.56 -12.67 -5.00
CA MET A 129 -2.61 -13.61 -5.60
C MET A 129 -3.27 -14.49 -6.67
N THR A 130 -4.49 -14.96 -6.42
CA THR A 130 -5.26 -15.74 -7.39
C THR A 130 -5.51 -14.94 -8.67
N GLU A 131 -5.95 -13.69 -8.53
CA GLU A 131 -6.17 -12.78 -9.67
C GLU A 131 -4.89 -12.54 -10.48
N VAL A 132 -3.77 -12.28 -9.80
CA VAL A 132 -2.46 -12.07 -10.44
C VAL A 132 -2.02 -13.32 -11.21
N MET A 133 -2.15 -14.51 -10.62
CA MET A 133 -1.78 -15.76 -11.27
C MET A 133 -2.68 -16.12 -12.44
N MET A 134 -3.98 -15.83 -12.36
CA MET A 134 -4.90 -15.98 -13.50
C MET A 134 -4.51 -15.04 -14.64
N ALA A 135 -4.17 -13.78 -14.32
CA ALA A 135 -3.74 -12.79 -15.31
C ALA A 135 -2.36 -13.10 -15.93
N ASP A 136 -1.54 -13.94 -15.29
CA ASP A 136 -0.25 -14.47 -15.80
C ASP A 136 -0.41 -15.80 -16.57
N GLY A 137 -1.64 -16.32 -16.72
CA GLY A 137 -1.91 -17.59 -17.39
C GLY A 137 -1.58 -18.84 -16.57
N ARG A 138 -1.30 -18.69 -15.27
CA ARG A 138 -0.93 -19.77 -14.35
C ARG A 138 -2.10 -20.23 -13.46
N ALA A 139 -3.30 -20.27 -14.03
CA ALA A 139 -4.51 -20.60 -13.28
C ALA A 139 -4.46 -22.01 -12.63
N THR A 140 -3.75 -22.96 -13.26
CA THR A 140 -3.56 -24.33 -12.75
C THR A 140 -2.73 -24.39 -11.48
N ASP A 141 -1.83 -23.42 -11.28
CA ASP A 141 -0.84 -23.44 -10.21
C ASP A 141 -1.35 -22.72 -8.95
N VAL A 142 -2.50 -22.04 -9.00
CA VAL A 142 -3.01 -21.21 -7.90
C VAL A 142 -3.22 -22.02 -6.63
N ARG A 143 -3.95 -23.13 -6.72
CA ARG A 143 -4.26 -23.99 -5.56
C ARG A 143 -3.00 -24.53 -4.89
N PRO A 144 -2.06 -25.20 -5.61
CA PRO A 144 -0.85 -25.71 -4.97
C PRO A 144 -0.02 -24.57 -4.38
N VAL A 145 0.10 -23.41 -5.04
CA VAL A 145 0.86 -22.27 -4.49
C VAL A 145 0.26 -21.75 -3.19
N LEU A 146 -1.07 -21.55 -3.13
CA LEU A 146 -1.73 -21.06 -1.92
C LEU A 146 -1.76 -22.07 -0.76
N GLN A 147 -1.68 -23.38 -1.06
CA GLN A 147 -1.60 -24.44 -0.05
C GLN A 147 -0.22 -24.52 0.62
N HIS A 148 0.84 -24.09 -0.05
CA HIS A 148 2.20 -24.12 0.51
C HIS A 148 2.62 -22.75 1.08
N LEU A 149 2.03 -21.65 0.63
CA LEU A 149 2.35 -20.30 1.11
C LEU A 149 1.87 -20.09 2.56
N GLY A 150 2.83 -19.80 3.45
CA GLY A 150 2.57 -19.46 4.85
C GLY A 150 2.33 -20.65 5.77
N ASN A 151 2.53 -21.88 5.29
CA ASN A 151 2.58 -23.08 6.12
C ASN A 151 4.04 -23.47 6.36
N ASP A 152 4.40 -23.82 7.60
CA ASP A 152 5.73 -24.37 7.89
C ASP A 152 5.91 -25.68 7.10
N PRO A 153 7.10 -25.93 6.51
CA PRO A 153 7.35 -27.13 5.71
C PRO A 153 7.23 -28.44 6.51
N THR A 154 7.13 -28.36 7.84
CA THR A 154 6.87 -29.50 8.74
C THR A 154 5.40 -29.89 8.85
N ASP A 155 4.47 -29.07 8.33
CA ASP A 155 3.02 -29.33 8.39
C ASP A 155 2.51 -30.23 7.26
N ILE A 156 3.40 -31.04 6.67
CA ILE A 156 3.03 -32.22 5.88
C ILE A 156 2.68 -33.42 6.78
N THR A 157 1.96 -33.19 7.87
CA THR A 157 1.33 -34.30 8.59
C THR A 157 -0.04 -34.56 8.00
N THR A 158 -0.16 -35.75 7.42
CA THR A 158 -1.36 -36.43 6.94
C THR A 158 -1.68 -36.27 5.45
N THR A 159 -0.84 -36.90 4.63
CA THR A 159 -1.36 -37.70 3.52
C THR A 159 -2.53 -38.53 4.06
N PRO A 160 -3.75 -38.47 3.48
CA PRO A 160 -4.73 -39.52 3.71
C PRO A 160 -4.13 -40.76 3.05
N GLY A 161 -3.39 -41.53 3.85
CA GLY A 161 -3.04 -42.89 3.53
C GLY A 161 -4.35 -43.58 3.22
N THR A 162 -4.54 -43.88 1.94
CA THR A 162 -5.05 -45.18 1.48
C THR A 162 -5.59 -46.02 2.63
N SER A 163 -6.87 -45.81 2.97
CA SER A 163 -7.73 -46.92 3.33
C SER A 163 -7.90 -47.74 2.05
N ASP A 164 -6.82 -48.41 1.67
CA ASP A 164 -6.89 -49.62 0.86
C ASP A 164 -7.52 -50.65 1.78
N GLU A 165 -8.86 -50.59 1.82
CA GLU A 165 -9.71 -51.62 2.39
C GLU A 165 -9.52 -52.85 1.51
N GLY A 166 -8.41 -53.55 1.76
CA GLY A 166 -8.10 -54.81 1.11
C GLY A 166 -9.28 -55.76 1.30
N PRO A 167 -9.74 -56.45 0.24
CA PRO A 167 -10.81 -57.41 0.37
C PRO A 167 -10.36 -58.50 1.33
N GLY A 168 -11.06 -58.64 2.46
CA GLY A 168 -10.74 -59.62 3.50
C GLY A 168 -10.56 -61.03 2.91
N PRO A 169 -9.58 -61.82 3.39
CA PRO A 169 -9.39 -63.16 2.88
C PRO A 169 -10.59 -64.01 3.26
N ILE A 170 -11.25 -64.56 2.25
CA ILE A 170 -12.28 -65.59 2.38
C ILE A 170 -11.57 -66.85 2.85
N LEU A 171 -11.47 -67.07 4.17
CA LEU A 171 -11.11 -68.39 4.71
C LEU A 171 -12.29 -69.34 4.49
N ARG A 172 -12.23 -70.07 3.37
CA ARG A 172 -12.89 -71.37 3.21
C ARG A 172 -11.94 -72.43 3.75
N ASP A 173 -12.28 -73.00 4.91
CA ASP A 173 -11.85 -74.34 5.36
C ASP A 173 -13.01 -74.90 6.19
N THR A 174 -13.80 -75.86 5.68
CA THR A 174 -13.54 -77.31 5.57
C THR A 174 -13.33 -78.02 6.91
N SER A 175 -14.20 -79.02 7.15
CA SER A 175 -14.00 -80.21 8.00
C SER A 175 -14.48 -80.14 9.46
N GLY A 176 -15.42 -81.03 9.80
CA GLY A 176 -15.83 -81.37 11.17
C GLY A 176 -17.28 -81.81 11.28
#